data_AF-A0A8S0Y8B9-F1
#
_entry.id   AF-A0A8S0Y8B9-F1
#
_cell.length_a   1.000
_cell.length_b   1.000
_cell.length_c   1.000
_cell.angle_alpha   90.00
_cell.angle_beta   90.00
_cell.angle_gamma   90.00
#
_symmetry.space_group_name_H-M   'P 1'
#
loop_
_entity.id
_entity.type
_entity.pdbx_description
1 polymer ?
#
loop_
_entity_poly.entity_id
_entity_poly.type
_entity_poly.pdbx_seq_one_letter_code
_entity_poly.pdbx_strand_id
1 'polypeptide(L)'
;MDKETFKKTEGKLYGYFRDLKEMELLEIDCRELQEQEESIEWDIKHCNVYVSPDSHMSPSFSERVQVSPTGEGVAEKDIVRETEKLEHELEYVSGKLRRNRARIRQLKRNISPLKKVLTVPPLSKEMMDFIEYKYKLDKGFGWIAAEMYGGVRSTAYRRREEILEDIVKWESLYGDKTK
;
A
#
# COMPACT_ATOMS: atom_id res chain seq x y z
N MET A 1 -18.18 -8.01 29.91
CA MET A 1 -17.47 -8.96 29.00
C MET A 1 -16.25 -9.64 29.67
N ASP A 2 -15.81 -10.84 29.25
CA ASP A 2 -14.58 -11.45 29.79
C ASP A 2 -13.30 -10.75 29.28
N LYS A 3 -12.22 -10.83 30.05
CA LYS A 3 -10.98 -10.09 29.79
C LYS A 3 -10.26 -10.52 28.51
N GLU A 4 -10.41 -11.76 28.09
CA GLU A 4 -9.75 -12.28 26.89
C GLU A 4 -10.47 -11.79 25.63
N THR A 5 -11.80 -11.94 25.60
CA THR A 5 -12.64 -11.39 24.52
C THR A 5 -12.46 -9.88 24.41
N PHE A 6 -12.42 -9.16 25.54
CA PHE A 6 -12.14 -7.72 25.56
C PHE A 6 -10.86 -7.38 24.81
N LYS A 7 -9.73 -8.00 25.19
CA LYS A 7 -8.42 -7.74 24.59
C LYS A 7 -8.39 -8.12 23.12
N LYS A 8 -9.02 -9.23 22.75
CA LYS A 8 -9.08 -9.71 21.37
C LYS A 8 -9.84 -8.72 20.48
N THR A 9 -11.01 -8.25 20.92
CA THR A 9 -11.82 -7.29 20.18
C THR A 9 -11.11 -5.93 20.07
N GLU A 10 -10.49 -5.46 21.14
CA GLU A 10 -9.68 -4.22 21.12
C GLU A 10 -8.50 -4.35 20.14
N GLY A 11 -7.82 -5.51 20.15
CA GLY A 11 -6.74 -5.81 19.21
C GLY A 11 -7.19 -5.86 17.74
N LYS A 12 -8.41 -6.36 17.46
CA LYS A 12 -8.98 -6.33 16.10
C LYS A 12 -9.20 -4.90 15.61
N LEU A 13 -9.67 -3.98 16.45
CA LEU A 13 -9.86 -2.57 16.08
C LEU A 13 -8.52 -1.89 15.75
N TYR A 14 -7.50 -2.10 16.58
CA TYR A 14 -6.15 -1.63 16.27
C TYR A 14 -5.61 -2.22 14.96
N GLY A 15 -5.79 -3.54 14.76
CA GLY A 15 -5.40 -4.22 13.52
C GLY A 15 -6.12 -3.65 12.30
N TYR A 16 -7.42 -3.40 12.40
CA TYR A 16 -8.23 -2.85 11.32
C TYR A 16 -7.73 -1.50 10.82
N PHE A 17 -7.47 -0.54 11.73
CA PHE A 17 -6.97 0.77 11.31
C PHE A 17 -5.52 0.74 10.83
N ARG A 18 -4.69 -0.13 11.38
CA ARG A 18 -3.33 -0.37 10.86
C ARG A 18 -3.38 -0.91 9.44
N ASP A 19 -4.21 -1.92 9.20
CA ASP A 19 -4.37 -2.56 7.89
C ASP A 19 -4.96 -1.58 6.86
N LEU A 20 -5.89 -0.70 7.26
CA LEU A 20 -6.38 0.41 6.43
C LEU A 20 -5.28 1.39 6.04
N LYS A 21 -4.44 1.80 6.99
CA LYS A 21 -3.31 2.70 6.73
C LYS A 21 -2.29 2.04 5.81
N GLU A 22 -2.00 0.76 6.00
CA GLU A 22 -1.11 0.00 5.12
C GLU A 22 -1.68 -0.04 3.70
N MET A 23 -2.98 -0.28 3.53
CA MET A 23 -3.63 -0.24 2.22
C MET A 23 -3.49 1.11 1.53
N GLU A 24 -3.70 2.21 2.25
CA GLU A 24 -3.59 3.57 1.70
C GLU A 24 -2.19 3.85 1.15
N LEU A 25 -1.15 3.49 1.91
CA LEU A 25 0.24 3.62 1.48
C LEU A 25 0.54 2.75 0.27
N LEU A 26 0.09 1.49 0.27
CA LEU A 26 0.27 0.60 -0.88
C LEU A 26 -0.46 1.09 -2.13
N GLU A 27 -1.62 1.74 -1.99
CA GLU A 27 -2.36 2.32 -3.11
C GLU A 27 -1.64 3.55 -3.69
N ILE A 28 -0.97 4.35 -2.85
CA ILE A 28 -0.06 5.43 -3.31
C ILE A 28 1.12 4.82 -4.08
N ASP A 29 1.83 3.86 -3.49
CA ASP A 29 2.97 3.18 -4.13
C ASP A 29 2.58 2.56 -5.48
N CYS A 30 1.38 1.97 -5.58
CA CYS A 30 0.90 1.39 -6.83
C CYS A 30 0.71 2.43 -7.94
N ARG A 31 0.32 3.67 -7.62
CA ARG A 31 0.18 4.73 -8.62
C ARG A 31 1.55 5.17 -9.13
N GLU A 32 2.49 5.42 -8.23
CA GLU A 32 3.86 5.80 -8.60
C GLU A 32 4.55 4.71 -9.44
N LEU A 33 4.40 3.43 -9.06
CA LEU A 33 4.93 2.31 -9.84
C LEU A 33 4.28 2.18 -11.21
N GLN A 34 2.99 2.53 -11.34
CA GLN A 34 2.31 2.49 -12.64
C GLN A 34 2.80 3.62 -13.54
N GLU A 35 3.01 4.83 -13.01
CA GLU A 35 3.61 5.94 -13.76
C GLU A 35 5.05 5.60 -14.21
N GLN A 36 5.82 4.93 -13.35
CA GLN A 36 7.16 4.43 -13.70
C GLN A 36 7.11 3.37 -14.81
N GLU A 37 6.21 2.38 -14.70
CA GLU A 37 5.99 1.35 -15.71
C GLU A 37 5.66 1.98 -17.09
N GLU A 38 4.72 2.93 -17.12
CA GLU A 38 4.33 3.65 -18.34
C GLU A 38 5.49 4.46 -18.94
N SER A 39 6.33 5.09 -18.11
CA SER A 39 7.52 5.83 -18.57
C SER A 39 8.57 4.90 -19.19
N ILE A 40 8.90 3.80 -18.51
CA ILE A 40 9.93 2.85 -18.98
C ILE A 40 9.47 2.17 -20.28
N GLU A 41 8.20 1.78 -20.38
CA GLU A 41 7.63 1.22 -21.61
C GLU A 41 7.72 2.21 -22.76
N TRP A 42 7.50 3.50 -22.50
CA TRP A 42 7.65 4.55 -23.51
C TRP A 42 9.11 4.66 -23.96
N ASP A 43 10.07 4.67 -23.02
CA ASP A 43 11.49 4.77 -23.33
C ASP A 43 12.00 3.58 -24.17
N ILE A 44 11.60 2.35 -23.81
CA ILE A 44 11.92 1.14 -24.58
C ILE A 44 11.31 1.22 -25.98
N LYS A 45 10.03 1.58 -26.10
CA LYS A 45 9.31 1.63 -27.39
C LYS A 45 9.90 2.65 -28.37
N HIS A 46 10.44 3.75 -27.86
CA HIS A 46 11.01 4.82 -28.67
C HIS A 46 12.54 4.76 -28.75
N CYS A 47 13.17 3.71 -28.19
CA CYS A 47 14.61 3.61 -28.04
C CYS A 47 15.22 4.90 -27.45
N ASN A 48 14.54 5.49 -26.45
CA ASN A 48 14.96 6.74 -25.81
C ASN A 48 16.09 6.47 -24.81
N VAL A 49 17.23 6.03 -25.32
CA VAL A 49 18.41 5.68 -24.53
C VAL A 49 19.57 6.61 -24.86
N TYR A 50 20.34 6.96 -23.83
CA TYR A 50 21.54 7.76 -24.02
C TYR A 50 22.70 6.87 -24.46
N VAL A 51 23.21 7.13 -25.66
CA VAL A 51 24.45 6.54 -26.16
C VAL A 51 25.54 7.60 -26.06
N SER A 52 26.62 7.30 -25.35
CA SER A 52 27.76 8.21 -25.31
C SER A 52 28.38 8.27 -26.72
N PRO A 53 28.57 9.47 -27.30
CA PRO A 53 29.40 9.59 -28.48
C PRO A 53 30.83 9.24 -28.06
N ASP A 54 31.34 8.11 -28.53
CA ASP A 54 32.72 7.71 -28.29
C ASP A 54 33.67 8.88 -28.57
N SER A 55 34.56 9.15 -27.61
CA SER A 55 35.62 10.17 -27.66
C SER A 55 36.68 9.91 -28.75
N HIS A 56 36.41 9.00 -29.68
CA HIS A 56 37.24 8.59 -30.81
C HIS A 56 36.68 9.02 -32.18
N MET A 57 35.62 9.83 -32.22
CA MET A 57 35.15 10.53 -33.43
C MET A 57 36.11 11.65 -33.90
N SER A 58 37.43 11.45 -33.80
CA SER A 58 38.40 12.22 -34.58
C SER A 58 38.59 11.48 -35.90
N PRO A 59 38.16 12.04 -37.04
CA PRO A 59 38.38 11.40 -38.33
C PRO A 59 39.88 11.48 -38.66
N SER A 60 40.64 10.43 -38.34
CA SER A 60 41.91 10.22 -39.03
C SER A 60 41.59 9.74 -40.44
N PHE A 61 41.92 10.55 -41.45
CA PHE A 61 41.77 10.23 -42.88
C PHE A 61 42.74 9.12 -43.31
N SER A 62 42.64 7.92 -42.71
CA SER A 62 43.30 6.73 -43.21
C SER A 62 42.26 5.80 -43.84
N GLU A 63 42.54 5.39 -45.07
CA GLU A 63 41.66 4.71 -46.02
C GLU A 63 41.43 3.23 -45.66
N ARG A 64 41.13 2.94 -44.39
CA ARG A 64 40.73 1.60 -43.95
C ARG A 64 39.47 1.73 -43.11
N VAL A 65 38.34 1.45 -43.75
CA VAL A 65 37.06 1.25 -43.08
C VAL A 65 37.22 0.06 -42.16
N GLN A 66 37.40 0.30 -40.85
CA GLN A 66 37.38 -0.75 -39.84
C GLN A 66 35.95 -1.27 -39.74
N VAL A 67 35.66 -2.37 -40.44
CA VAL A 67 34.44 -3.14 -40.25
C VAL A 67 34.61 -4.10 -39.07
N SER A 68 33.64 -4.13 -38.16
CA SER A 68 33.65 -5.09 -37.05
C SER A 68 33.42 -6.51 -37.61
N PRO A 69 34.04 -7.55 -37.04
CA PRO A 69 33.89 -8.92 -37.53
C PRO A 69 32.46 -9.49 -37.37
N THR A 70 31.64 -8.84 -36.52
CA THR A 70 30.25 -9.24 -36.23
C THR A 70 29.21 -8.42 -36.96
N GLY A 71 29.61 -7.35 -37.68
CA GLY A 71 28.69 -6.47 -38.42
C GLY A 71 27.95 -5.43 -37.59
N GLU A 72 28.08 -5.47 -36.26
CA GLU A 72 27.45 -4.52 -35.32
C GLU A 72 28.36 -3.31 -35.05
N GLY A 73 27.80 -2.11 -35.05
CA GLY A 73 28.46 -0.87 -34.64
C GLY A 73 28.55 -0.73 -33.12
N VAL A 74 29.55 0.01 -32.61
CA VAL A 74 29.71 0.26 -31.16
C VAL A 74 28.47 0.93 -30.57
N ALA A 75 27.87 1.87 -31.31
CA ALA A 75 26.62 2.52 -30.92
C ALA A 75 25.43 1.54 -30.80
N GLU A 76 25.35 0.52 -31.66
CA GLU A 76 24.26 -0.46 -31.61
C GLU A 76 24.37 -1.33 -30.36
N LYS A 77 25.60 -1.75 -30.00
CA LYS A 77 25.86 -2.50 -28.76
C LYS A 77 25.52 -1.69 -27.52
N ASP A 78 25.80 -0.40 -27.54
CA ASP A 78 25.47 0.50 -26.43
C ASP A 78 23.95 0.70 -26.31
N ILE A 79 23.23 0.87 -27.43
CA ILE A 79 21.76 0.93 -27.43
C ILE A 79 21.17 -0.33 -26.82
N VAL A 80 21.59 -1.52 -27.28
CA VAL A 80 21.10 -2.81 -26.77
C VAL A 80 21.31 -2.89 -25.26
N ARG A 81 22.52 -2.57 -24.78
CA ARG A 81 22.84 -2.62 -23.35
C ARG A 81 21.98 -1.68 -22.52
N GLU A 82 21.73 -0.46 -22.98
CA GLU A 82 20.88 0.48 -22.24
C GLU A 82 19.39 0.06 -22.27
N THR A 83 18.92 -0.51 -23.38
CA THR A 83 17.57 -1.09 -23.47
C THR A 83 17.41 -2.28 -22.52
N GLU A 84 18.38 -3.20 -22.45
CA GLU A 84 18.36 -4.32 -21.50
C GLU A 84 18.23 -3.85 -20.04
N LYS A 85 18.89 -2.73 -19.67
CA LYS A 85 18.73 -2.16 -18.32
C LYS A 85 17.31 -1.69 -18.06
N LEU A 86 16.68 -1.03 -19.03
CA LEU A 86 15.29 -0.60 -18.93
C LEU A 86 14.33 -1.80 -18.82
N GLU A 87 14.59 -2.89 -19.56
CA GLU A 87 13.80 -4.12 -19.46
C GLU A 87 13.90 -4.76 -18.06
N HIS A 88 15.09 -4.80 -17.47
CA HIS A 88 15.28 -5.27 -16.10
C HIS A 88 14.57 -4.38 -15.07
N GLU A 89 14.61 -3.07 -15.26
CA GLU A 89 13.88 -2.13 -14.40
C GLU A 89 12.37 -2.34 -14.51
N LEU A 90 11.85 -2.49 -15.73
CA LEU A 90 10.45 -2.79 -15.99
C LEU A 90 10.01 -4.06 -15.28
N GLU A 91 10.78 -5.15 -15.39
CA GLU A 91 10.48 -6.41 -14.69
C GLU A 91 10.37 -6.22 -13.17
N TYR A 92 11.30 -5.46 -12.59
CA TYR A 92 11.29 -5.15 -11.17
C TYR A 92 10.03 -4.34 -10.76
N VAL A 93 9.73 -3.27 -11.49
CA VAL A 93 8.58 -2.37 -11.24
C VAL A 93 7.26 -3.14 -11.36
N SER A 94 7.03 -3.84 -12.47
CA SER A 94 5.84 -4.66 -12.69
C SER A 94 5.71 -5.75 -11.62
N GLY A 95 6.81 -6.37 -11.22
CA GLY A 95 6.85 -7.36 -10.15
C GLY A 95 6.43 -6.79 -8.80
N LYS A 96 6.94 -5.60 -8.44
CA LYS A 96 6.57 -4.90 -7.20
C LYS A 96 5.10 -4.48 -7.21
N LEU A 97 4.61 -3.94 -8.33
CA LEU A 97 3.21 -3.55 -8.51
C LEU A 97 2.26 -4.75 -8.29
N ARG A 98 2.58 -5.92 -8.87
CA ARG A 98 1.80 -7.16 -8.68
C ARG A 98 1.76 -7.59 -7.22
N ARG A 99 2.89 -7.54 -6.51
CA ARG A 99 2.98 -7.87 -5.07
C ARG A 99 2.15 -6.91 -4.22
N ASN A 100 2.27 -5.60 -4.45
CA ASN A 100 1.49 -4.59 -3.71
C ASN A 100 -0.01 -4.77 -3.93
N ARG A 101 -0.45 -4.96 -5.18
CA ARG A 101 -1.86 -5.24 -5.50
C ARG A 101 -2.36 -6.53 -4.85
N ALA A 102 -1.53 -7.57 -4.77
CA ALA A 102 -1.88 -8.81 -4.07
C ALA A 102 -2.03 -8.59 -2.55
N ARG A 103 -1.14 -7.80 -1.95
CA ARG A 103 -1.20 -7.42 -0.53
C ARG A 103 -2.46 -6.61 -0.22
N ILE A 104 -2.80 -5.62 -1.06
CA ILE A 104 -4.05 -4.84 -0.92
C ILE A 104 -5.27 -5.77 -0.95
N ARG A 105 -5.33 -6.74 -1.86
CA ARG A 105 -6.44 -7.72 -1.89
C ARG A 105 -6.51 -8.56 -0.61
N GLN A 106 -5.37 -8.96 -0.04
CA GLN A 106 -5.33 -9.68 1.21
C GLN A 106 -5.82 -8.82 2.38
N LEU A 107 -5.35 -7.57 2.48
CA LEU A 107 -5.79 -6.63 3.51
C LEU A 107 -7.29 -6.35 3.39
N LYS A 108 -7.82 -6.13 2.17
CA LYS A 108 -9.27 -5.98 1.91
C LYS A 108 -10.08 -7.17 2.43
N ARG A 109 -9.57 -8.41 2.27
CA ARG A 109 -10.20 -9.60 2.85
C ARG A 109 -10.12 -9.61 4.38
N ASN A 110 -8.97 -9.28 4.96
CA ASN A 110 -8.77 -9.27 6.41
C ASN A 110 -9.69 -8.25 7.12
N ILE A 111 -9.85 -7.06 6.55
CA ILE A 111 -10.67 -6.00 7.15
C ILE A 111 -12.17 -6.19 6.90
N SER A 112 -12.56 -6.99 5.91
CA SER A 112 -13.96 -7.13 5.48
C SER A 112 -14.91 -7.57 6.62
N PRO A 113 -14.58 -8.55 7.47
CA PRO A 113 -15.45 -8.96 8.57
C PRO A 113 -15.72 -7.82 9.55
N LEU A 114 -14.66 -7.15 10.03
CA LEU A 114 -14.82 -6.05 10.98
C LEU A 114 -15.48 -4.83 10.33
N LYS A 115 -15.17 -4.55 9.06
CA LYS A 115 -15.86 -3.50 8.30
C LYS A 115 -17.37 -3.73 8.30
N LYS A 116 -17.83 -4.94 8.01
CA LYS A 116 -19.26 -5.28 8.03
C LYS A 116 -19.88 -4.99 9.41
N VAL A 117 -19.24 -5.46 10.47
CA VAL A 117 -19.68 -5.26 11.87
C VAL A 117 -19.79 -3.78 12.23
N LEU A 118 -18.87 -2.93 11.76
CA LEU A 118 -18.90 -1.50 12.05
C LEU A 118 -19.94 -0.73 11.21
N THR A 119 -20.36 -1.28 10.07
CA THR A 119 -21.25 -0.58 9.11
C THR A 119 -22.68 -1.12 9.03
N VAL A 120 -22.93 -2.34 9.49
CA VAL A 120 -24.23 -3.02 9.36
C VAL A 120 -24.60 -3.72 10.68
N PRO A 121 -25.62 -3.26 11.42
CA PRO A 121 -26.22 -1.93 11.27
C PRO A 121 -25.17 -0.84 11.57
N PRO A 122 -25.37 0.37 11.03
CA PRO A 122 -24.43 1.46 11.28
C PRO A 122 -24.36 1.75 12.78
N LEU A 123 -23.15 1.77 13.33
CA LEU A 123 -22.90 2.28 14.67
C LEU A 123 -23.34 3.74 14.76
N SER A 124 -23.70 4.18 15.97
CA SER A 124 -24.02 5.58 16.19
C SER A 124 -22.80 6.46 15.88
N LYS A 125 -23.05 7.72 15.50
CA LYS A 125 -21.97 8.67 15.24
C LYS A 125 -21.04 8.81 16.45
N GLU A 126 -21.60 8.88 17.66
CA GLU A 126 -20.83 8.91 18.91
C GLU A 126 -19.88 7.71 19.03
N MET A 127 -20.37 6.50 18.76
CA MET A 127 -19.54 5.28 18.86
C MET A 127 -18.44 5.26 17.79
N MET A 128 -18.75 5.68 16.56
CA MET A 128 -17.76 5.77 15.49
C MET A 128 -16.69 6.82 15.78
N ASP A 129 -17.07 8.02 16.24
CA ASP A 129 -16.13 9.08 16.63
C ASP A 129 -15.19 8.57 17.75
N PHE A 130 -15.73 7.86 18.75
CA PHE A 130 -14.92 7.23 19.80
C PHE A 130 -13.91 6.23 19.22
N ILE A 131 -14.38 5.34 18.34
CA ILE A 131 -13.54 4.31 17.70
C ILE A 131 -12.40 4.96 16.91
N GLU A 132 -12.70 5.99 16.12
CA GLU A 132 -11.70 6.70 15.35
C GLU A 132 -10.67 7.39 16.27
N TYR A 133 -11.12 8.14 17.28
CA TYR A 133 -10.19 8.79 18.20
C TYR A 133 -9.31 7.78 18.93
N LYS A 134 -9.90 6.68 19.41
CA LYS A 134 -9.15 5.72 20.22
C LYS A 134 -8.22 4.84 19.41
N TYR A 135 -8.68 4.31 18.26
CA TYR A 135 -7.98 3.23 17.55
C TYR A 135 -7.34 3.67 16.23
N LYS A 136 -7.83 4.75 15.60
CA LYS A 136 -7.22 5.33 14.39
C LYS A 136 -6.20 6.42 14.74
N LEU A 137 -6.55 7.31 15.66
CA LEU A 137 -5.71 8.45 16.06
C LEU A 137 -4.92 8.25 17.35
N ASP A 138 -5.08 7.10 18.00
CA ASP A 138 -4.43 6.72 19.27
C ASP A 138 -4.55 7.76 20.39
N LYS A 139 -5.72 8.40 20.51
CA LYS A 139 -5.99 9.37 21.57
C LYS A 139 -6.17 8.67 22.92
N GLY A 140 -5.64 9.30 23.97
CA GLY A 140 -5.82 8.85 25.34
C GLY A 140 -7.22 9.16 25.88
N PHE A 141 -7.67 8.40 26.88
CA PHE A 141 -9.00 8.59 27.50
C PHE A 141 -9.21 9.99 28.10
N GLY A 142 -8.16 10.65 28.55
CA GLY A 142 -8.26 12.03 29.04
C GLY A 142 -8.70 13.00 27.93
N TRP A 143 -8.12 12.85 26.75
CA TRP A 143 -8.48 13.65 25.57
C TRP A 143 -9.89 13.32 25.11
N ILE A 144 -10.21 12.02 24.97
CA ILE A 144 -11.53 11.56 24.54
C ILE A 144 -12.63 12.02 25.51
N ALA A 145 -12.37 11.96 26.82
CA ALA A 145 -13.31 12.42 27.83
C ALA A 145 -13.57 13.93 27.70
N ALA A 146 -12.53 14.73 27.49
CA ALA A 146 -12.66 16.17 27.28
C ALA A 146 -13.46 16.50 26.01
N GLU A 147 -13.15 15.83 24.90
CA GLU A 147 -13.76 16.08 23.60
C GLU A 147 -15.22 15.63 23.53
N MET A 148 -15.54 14.46 24.09
CA MET A 148 -16.85 13.81 23.88
C MET A 148 -17.76 13.82 25.10
N TYR A 149 -17.21 13.91 26.31
CA TYR A 149 -17.92 13.59 27.56
C TYR A 149 -17.73 14.63 28.66
N GLY A 150 -17.45 15.89 28.31
CA GLY A 150 -17.32 17.00 29.26
C GLY A 150 -16.21 16.80 30.31
N GLY A 151 -15.16 16.05 29.96
CA GLY A 151 -14.03 15.73 30.85
C GLY A 151 -14.23 14.50 31.74
N VAL A 152 -15.40 13.83 31.69
CA VAL A 152 -15.71 12.71 32.59
C VAL A 152 -15.10 11.40 32.09
N ARG A 153 -13.94 11.03 32.65
CA ARG A 153 -13.19 9.80 32.25
C ARG A 153 -13.97 8.51 32.46
N SER A 154 -14.75 8.40 33.53
CA SER A 154 -15.55 7.18 33.81
C SER A 154 -16.57 6.91 32.71
N THR A 155 -17.16 7.95 32.13
CA THR A 155 -18.04 7.84 30.96
C THR A 155 -17.29 7.30 29.76
N ALA A 156 -16.08 7.80 29.47
CA ALA A 156 -15.26 7.30 28.36
C ALA A 156 -14.89 5.81 28.51
N TYR A 157 -14.57 5.37 29.73
CA TYR A 157 -14.28 3.95 30.00
C TYR A 157 -15.51 3.06 29.83
N ARG A 158 -16.66 3.49 30.35
CA ARG A 158 -17.94 2.78 30.18
C ARG A 158 -18.34 2.68 28.71
N ARG A 159 -18.23 3.78 27.96
CA ARG A 159 -18.54 3.80 26.52
C ARG A 159 -17.64 2.87 25.71
N ARG A 160 -16.35 2.79 26.04
CA ARG A 160 -15.48 1.78 25.43
C ARG A 160 -16.02 0.36 25.63
N GLU A 161 -16.43 0.03 26.84
CA GLU A 161 -16.95 -1.31 27.15
C GLU A 161 -18.23 -1.59 26.36
N GLU A 162 -19.18 -0.65 26.35
CA GLU A 162 -20.42 -0.74 25.57
C GLU A 162 -20.13 -0.95 24.07
N ILE A 163 -19.18 -0.19 23.49
CA ILE A 163 -18.76 -0.32 22.08
C ILE A 163 -18.22 -1.72 21.78
N LEU A 164 -17.33 -2.24 22.64
CA LEU A 164 -16.73 -3.55 22.41
C LEU A 164 -17.75 -4.68 22.58
N GLU A 165 -18.69 -4.55 23.52
CA GLU A 165 -19.79 -5.49 23.68
C GLU A 165 -20.72 -5.51 22.46
N ASP A 166 -21.04 -4.33 21.90
CA ASP A 166 -21.80 -4.23 20.66
C ASP A 166 -21.07 -4.89 19.48
N ILE A 167 -19.77 -4.64 19.33
CA ILE A 167 -18.96 -5.29 18.27
C ILE A 167 -18.99 -6.81 18.41
N VAL A 168 -18.80 -7.35 19.62
CA VAL A 168 -18.83 -8.80 19.86
C VAL A 168 -20.21 -9.38 19.55
N LYS A 169 -21.28 -8.68 19.94
CA LYS A 169 -22.66 -9.08 19.62
C LYS A 169 -22.87 -9.18 18.11
N TRP A 170 -22.46 -8.17 17.35
CA TRP A 170 -22.60 -8.17 15.89
C TRP A 170 -21.66 -9.19 15.22
N GLU A 171 -20.44 -9.39 15.74
CA GLU A 171 -19.55 -10.46 15.29
C GLU A 171 -20.19 -11.84 15.45
N SER A 172 -20.96 -12.08 16.51
CA SER A 172 -21.66 -13.36 16.69
C SER A 172 -22.80 -13.59 15.70
N LEU A 173 -23.38 -12.50 15.17
CA LEU A 173 -24.49 -12.53 14.21
C LEU A 173 -24.00 -12.64 12.76
N TYR A 174 -22.91 -11.97 12.42
CA TYR A 174 -22.33 -11.93 11.07
C TYR A 174 -21.13 -12.86 10.89
N GLY A 175 -20.60 -13.41 11.98
CA GLY A 175 -19.54 -14.41 11.94
C GLY A 175 -20.04 -15.64 11.21
N ASP A 176 -19.42 -15.92 10.07
CA ASP A 176 -19.66 -17.13 9.29
C ASP A 176 -19.64 -18.34 10.24
N LYS A 177 -20.75 -19.09 10.29
CA LYS A 177 -20.89 -20.34 11.04
C LYS A 177 -20.11 -21.50 10.40
N THR A 178 -19.12 -21.21 9.56
CA THR A 178 -18.24 -22.21 8.96
C THR A 178 -17.02 -22.39 9.87
N LYS A 179 -17.22 -23.27 10.87
CA LYS A 179 -16.13 -24.13 11.34
C LYS A 179 -15.94 -25.28 10.36
#